data_AF-A0AAP0LJ35-F1
#
_entry.id   AF-A0AAP0LJ35-F1
#
_cell.length_a   1.000
_cell.length_b   1.000
_cell.length_c   1.000
_cell.angle_alpha   90.00
_cell.angle_beta   90.00
_cell.angle_gamma   90.00
#
_symmetry.space_group_name_H-M   'P 1'
#
loop_
_entity.id
_entity.type
_entity.pdbx_description
1 polymer ?
#
loop_
_entity_poly.entity_id
_entity_poly.type
_entity_poly.pdbx_seq_one_letter_code
_entity_poly.pdbx_strand_id
1 'polypeptide(L)' 'MRRAVDLKEIKGENGLKGFDLFRQQMLYMVSISEKTWKRICEVGGGLEGVEVEDEVEESNRGSGGEIAK' A
#
# COMPACT_ATOMS: atom_id res chain seq x y z
N MET A 1 -7.17 -6.58 10.77
CA MET A 1 -6.06 -6.27 11.71
C MET A 1 -6.26 -7.11 12.96
N ARG A 2 -5.19 -7.72 13.48
CA ARG A 2 -5.23 -8.64 14.63
C ARG A 2 -4.69 -8.01 15.92
N ARG A 3 -4.03 -6.86 15.83
CA ARG A 3 -3.51 -6.10 16.98
C ARG A 3 -3.48 -4.60 16.69
N ALA A 4 -3.49 -3.80 17.76
CA ALA A 4 -3.14 -2.39 17.67
C ALA A 4 -1.68 -2.26 17.20
N VAL A 5 -1.43 -1.31 16.31
CA VAL A 5 -0.10 -1.01 15.79
C VAL A 5 0.44 0.22 16.51
N ASP A 6 1.64 0.09 17.09
CA ASP A 6 2.33 1.22 17.73
C ASP A 6 2.89 2.18 16.67
N LEU A 7 2.78 3.48 16.92
CA LEU A 7 3.36 4.53 16.08
C LEU A 7 4.87 4.35 15.88
N LYS A 8 5.58 3.76 16.86
CA LYS A 8 7.01 3.43 16.74
C LYS A 8 7.29 2.40 15.64
N GLU A 9 6.43 1.40 15.51
CA GLU A 9 6.55 0.35 14.49
C GLU A 9 6.31 0.94 13.09
N ILE A 10 5.30 1.80 12.96
CA ILE A 10 4.98 2.52 11.71
C ILE A 10 6.12 3.46 11.32
N LYS A 11 6.72 4.19 12.28
CA LYS A 11 7.84 5.11 12.01
C LYS A 11 9.12 4.39 11.58
N GLY A 12 9.35 3.17 12.07
CA GLY A 12 10.52 2.36 11.74
C GLY A 12 10.45 1.65 10.38
N GLU A 13 9.26 1.54 9.81
CA GLU A 13 9.01 0.90 8.52
C GLU A 13 9.49 1.74 7.33
N ASN A 14 10.35 1.16 6.49
CA ASN A 14 10.90 1.86 5.33
C ASN A 14 9.82 2.29 4.30
N GLY A 15 8.67 1.59 4.24
CA GLY A 15 7.55 1.93 3.37
C GLY A 15 6.65 3.06 3.86
N LEU A 16 6.86 3.53 5.10
CA LEU A 16 6.03 4.53 5.78
C LEU A 16 6.83 5.80 6.14
N LYS A 17 8.09 5.88 5.68
CA LYS A 17 8.93 7.07 5.84
C LYS A 17 8.34 8.24 5.05
N GLY A 18 7.96 9.29 5.78
CA GLY A 18 7.37 10.50 5.21
C GLY A 18 5.85 10.55 5.25
N PHE A 19 5.20 9.64 5.98
CA PHE A 19 3.77 9.69 6.25
C PHE A 19 3.38 11.01 6.94
N ASP A 20 2.34 11.68 6.45
CA ASP A 20 1.96 13.03 6.89
C ASP A 20 1.57 13.08 8.38
N LEU A 21 1.10 11.95 8.92
CA LEU A 21 0.86 11.78 10.34
C LEU A 21 2.09 12.11 11.20
N PHE A 22 3.30 11.82 10.71
CA PHE A 22 4.54 12.14 11.44
C PHE A 22 5.12 13.51 11.11
N ARG A 23 4.62 14.18 10.07
CA ARG A 23 5.08 15.53 9.69
C ARG A 23 4.28 16.64 10.35
N GLN A 24 3.03 16.40 10.71
CA GLN A 24 2.14 17.41 11.26
C GLN A 24 1.80 17.14 12.73
N GLN A 25 2.20 18.05 13.61
CA GLN A 25 2.14 17.89 15.06
C GLN A 25 0.71 17.86 15.63
N MET A 26 -0.30 18.35 14.89
CA MET A 26 -1.72 18.33 15.29
C MET A 26 -2.65 18.09 14.08
N LEU A 27 -2.54 16.94 13.43
CA LEU A 27 -3.51 16.53 12.41
C LEU A 27 -4.42 15.42 12.95
N TYR A 28 -5.72 15.66 12.95
CA TYR A 28 -6.73 14.71 13.42
C TYR A 28 -7.25 13.79 12.32
N MET A 29 -7.08 14.17 11.05
CA MET A 29 -7.53 13.40 9.89
C MET A 29 -6.50 13.55 8.78
N VAL A 30 -5.96 12.42 8.32
CA VAL A 30 -4.92 12.34 7.27
C VAL A 30 -5.50 11.51 6.13
N SER A 31 -5.43 12.02 4.91
CA SER A 31 -5.67 11.22 3.71
C SER A 31 -4.49 10.29 3.48
N ILE A 32 -4.75 8.99 3.31
CA ILE A 32 -3.71 7.97 3.19
C ILE A 32 -3.87 7.24 1.86
N SER A 33 -2.75 6.89 1.21
CA SER A 33 -2.81 6.04 0.01
C SER A 33 -3.18 4.60 0.37
N GLU A 34 -3.81 3.89 -0.57
CA GLU A 34 -4.18 2.49 -0.37
C GLU A 34 -2.96 1.61 -0.09
N LYS A 35 -1.86 1.84 -0.81
CA LYS A 35 -0.58 1.13 -0.61
C LYS A 35 -0.07 1.29 0.82
N THR A 36 -0.13 2.51 1.35
CA THR A 36 0.23 2.79 2.74
C THR A 36 -0.70 2.09 3.72
N TRP A 37 -2.01 2.12 3.45
CA TRP A 37 -3.01 1.47 4.30
C TRP A 37 -2.82 -0.04 4.37
N LYS A 38 -2.65 -0.72 3.22
CA LYS A 38 -2.37 -2.16 3.14
C LYS A 38 -1.16 -2.52 3.98
N ARG A 39 -0.08 -1.73 3.88
CA ARG A 39 1.14 -1.95 4.66
C ARG A 39 0.93 -1.82 6.16
N ILE A 40 0.21 -0.80 6.63
CA ILE A 40 -0.14 -0.65 8.05
C ILE A 40 -0.95 -1.87 8.53
N CYS A 41 -1.86 -2.37 7.69
CA CYS A 41 -2.63 -3.56 8.03
C CYS A 41 -1.77 -4.82 8.14
N GLU A 42 -0.79 -5.01 7.26
CA GLU A 42 0.17 -6.12 7.33
C GLU A 42 0.94 -6.09 8.66
N VAL A 43 1.45 -4.92 9.06
CA VAL A 43 2.11 -4.73 10.37
C VAL A 43 1.17 -5.09 11.52
N GLY A 44 -0.11 -4.72 11.40
CA GLY A 44 -1.18 -5.08 12.33
C GLY A 44 -1.63 -6.54 12.31
N GLY A 45 -0.94 -7.43 11.60
CA GLY A 45 -1.26 -8.86 11.51
C GLY A 45 -2.27 -9.21 10.41
N GLY A 46 -2.37 -8.38 9.37
CA GLY A 46 -3.16 -8.61 8.17
C GLY A 46 -4.63 -8.16 8.26
N LEU A 47 -5.26 -7.97 7.10
CA LEU A 47 -6.71 -7.84 6.95
C LEU A 47 -7.28 -9.25 6.79
N GLU A 48 -8.26 -9.61 7.60
CA GLU A 48 -8.94 -10.89 7.47
C GLU A 48 -10.07 -10.74 6.44
N GLY A 49 -10.11 -11.61 5.43
CA GLY A 49 -11.21 -11.68 4.46
C GLY A 49 -11.27 -10.59 3.39
N VAL A 50 -10.20 -9.81 3.20
CA VAL A 50 -10.11 -8.88 2.06
C VAL A 50 -9.25 -9.53 0.99
N GLU A 51 -9.91 -10.11 -0.02
CA GLU A 51 -9.27 -10.40 -1.30
C GLU A 51 -8.93 -9.05 -1.93
N VAL A 52 -7.70 -8.59 -1.74
CA VAL A 52 -7.17 -7.49 -2.53
C VAL A 52 -6.96 -8.06 -3.92
N GLU A 53 -7.88 -7.75 -4.83
CA GLU A 53 -7.64 -7.88 -6.26
C GLU A 53 -6.45 -6.97 -6.57
N ASP A 54 -5.24 -7.53 -6.50
CA ASP A 54 -4.08 -6.90 -7.10
C ASP A 54 -4.38 -6.87 -8.60
N GLU A 55 -4.77 -5.70 -9.11
CA GLU A 55 -4.70 -5.42 -10.54
C GLU A 55 -3.25 -5.65 -10.95
N VAL A 56 -2.99 -6.86 -11.44
CA VAL A 56 -1.79 -7.19 -12.20
C VAL A 56 -1.77 -6.22 -13.37
N GLU A 57 -0.82 -5.29 -13.38
CA GLU A 57 -0.49 -4.55 -14.59
C GLU A 57 -0.10 -5.59 -15.65
N GLU A 58 -1.05 -5.88 -16.53
CA GLU A 58 -0.82 -6.63 -17.75
C GLU A 58 0.08 -5.76 -18.64
N SER A 59 1.39 -5.98 -18.53
CA SER A 59 2.36 -5.36 -19.42
C SER A 59 2.09 -5.87 -20.84
N ASN A 60 1.35 -5.06 -21.58
CA ASN A 60 0.94 -5.30 -22.95
C ASN A 60 2.19 -5.43 -23.84
N ARG A 61 2.70 -6.65 -24.03
CA ARG A 61 3.64 -6.96 -25.11
C ARG A 61 2.86 -7.10 -26.41
N GLY A 62 2.46 -5.95 -26.96
CA GLY A 62 2.17 -5.84 -28.37
C GLY A 62 3.39 -6.30 -29.17
N SER A 63 3.27 -7.41 -29.89
CA SER A 63 4.16 -7.71 -31.01
C SER A 63 3.27 -7.88 -32.22
N GLY A 64 2.98 -6.75 -32.87
CA GLY A 64 2.51 -6.74 -34.25
C GLY A 64 3.60 -7.34 -35.12
N GLY A 65 3.28 -8.46 -35.76
CA GLY A 65 4.07 -9.06 -36.82
C GLY A 65 3.16 -9.30 -38.01
N GLU A 66 3.01 -8.29 -38.87
CA GLU A 66 2.66 -8.49 -40.26
C GLU A 66 3.60 -9.54 -40.87
N ILE A 67 3.03 -10.50 -41.60
CA ILE A 67 3.62 -10.94 -42.86
C ILE A 67 2.49 -11.36 -43.80
N ALA A 68 2.22 -10.46 -44.74
CA ALA A 68 1.52 -10.75 -45.97
C ALA A 68 2.45 -11.49 -46.95
N LYS A 69 2.08 -12.70 -47.35
CA LYS A 69 1.93 -13.15 -48.76
C LYS A 69 1.65 -14.64 -48.83
#